data_AF-A0A3D3CFX9-F1
#
_entry.id   AF-A0A3D3CFX9-F1
#
_cell.length_a   1.000
_cell.length_b   1.000
_cell.length_c   1.000
_cell.angle_alpha   90.00
_cell.angle_beta   90.00
_cell.angle_gamma   90.00
#
_symmetry.space_group_name_H-M   'P 1'
#
loop_
_entity.id
_entity.type
_entity.pdbx_description
1 polymer ?
#
loop_
_entity_poly.entity_id
_entity_poly.type
_entity_poly.pdbx_seq_one_letter_code
_entity_poly.pdbx_strand_id
1 'polypeptide(L)'
;MDARKGKDWTIGLPYVDNARTVCITVGINLAVAFLFFFGRPITLRSILLDASICGVITSFIDVPTVLWRIKRLRPLGRLPKNIPESALAMRLPRNPLLLSLLLGVLFGAVTPLFNFLIIRFYEVSTFSFTGFALWRILYTCFLSAKIVEIAVFRYVQPDCASETNGIMQHGDDAVKDPLPRVSTFKQWFNTVTDDFGFNVLVGLLLGGTLVQDHNVIIAPVYRSGIAISALILGIIVTTRMVYPLAKTIKEGRDSGQLPTAVDACRWVAWLPRPPAKFALALLLPVIVSSMAVFQAVFSFFGFEVLDFFQFFFIRTLFVSLLSKGVVRLALLRYMQSEQRHEPAMTDREA
;
A
#
# COMPACT_ATOMS: atom_id res chain seq x y z
N MET A 1 -2.11 4.89 40.77
CA MET A 1 -2.61 5.79 39.72
C MET A 1 -1.41 6.31 38.97
N ASP A 2 -1.19 5.84 37.73
CA ASP A 2 -0.56 6.63 36.66
C ASP A 2 -0.74 5.87 35.34
N ALA A 3 -1.93 6.06 34.78
CA ALA A 3 -2.34 5.55 33.49
C ALA A 3 -2.01 6.59 32.41
N ARG A 4 -0.77 6.61 31.92
CA ARG A 4 -0.41 7.25 30.63
C ARG A 4 0.67 6.46 29.90
N LYS A 5 0.41 5.18 29.61
CA LYS A 5 1.04 4.51 28.46
C LYS A 5 0.25 4.88 27.21
N GLY A 6 0.49 6.10 26.73
CA GLY A 6 0.00 6.55 25.42
C GLY A 6 0.59 5.65 24.35
N LYS A 7 -0.27 4.97 23.60
CA LYS A 7 0.10 4.33 22.34
C LYS A 7 0.56 5.43 21.39
N ASP A 8 1.87 5.51 21.13
CA ASP A 8 2.42 6.26 20.01
C ASP A 8 1.93 5.62 18.71
N TRP A 9 0.85 6.17 18.18
CA TRP A 9 0.40 5.92 16.81
C TRP A 9 1.04 6.95 15.87
N THR A 10 2.36 7.08 15.91
CA THR A 10 3.07 7.81 14.86
C THR A 10 3.06 6.92 13.62
N ILE A 11 2.15 7.21 12.69
CA ILE A 11 2.19 6.73 11.31
C ILE A 11 3.42 7.40 10.68
N GLY A 12 4.61 6.85 10.96
CA GLY A 12 5.87 7.31 10.41
C GLY A 12 5.91 6.99 8.92
N LEU A 13 6.28 8.00 8.12
CA LEU A 13 6.71 7.76 6.75
C LEU A 13 7.89 6.77 6.78
N PRO A 14 8.05 5.89 5.78
CA PRO A 14 9.19 4.99 5.75
C PRO A 14 10.48 5.81 5.83
N TYR A 15 11.33 5.46 6.79
CA TYR A 15 12.60 6.13 7.12
C TYR A 15 13.53 6.41 5.93
N VAL A 16 13.32 5.74 4.79
CA VAL A 16 13.99 6.03 3.53
C VAL A 16 12.94 6.10 2.43
N ASP A 17 12.91 7.20 1.66
CA ASP A 17 12.12 7.26 0.42
C ASP A 17 12.70 6.27 -0.60
N ASN A 18 12.07 5.11 -0.69
CA ASN A 18 12.56 3.98 -1.48
C ASN A 18 12.07 4.02 -2.93
N ALA A 19 11.29 5.03 -3.33
CA ALA A 19 10.70 5.09 -4.67
C ALA A 19 11.77 4.98 -5.77
N ARG A 20 12.88 5.70 -5.64
CA ARG A 20 13.99 5.62 -6.60
C ARG A 20 14.61 4.22 -6.69
N THR A 21 14.80 3.54 -5.57
CA THR A 21 15.36 2.19 -5.55
C THR A 21 14.40 1.23 -6.24
N VAL A 22 13.10 1.29 -5.88
CA VAL A 22 12.06 0.48 -6.51
C VAL A 22 11.99 0.73 -8.02
N CYS A 23 12.04 1.99 -8.48
CA CYS A 23 12.02 2.30 -9.91
C CYS A 23 13.23 1.73 -10.67
N ILE A 24 14.43 1.81 -10.09
CA ILE A 24 15.64 1.21 -10.68
C ILE A 24 15.48 -0.30 -10.76
N THR A 25 15.04 -0.92 -9.66
CA THR A 25 14.85 -2.38 -9.58
C THR A 25 13.79 -2.87 -10.55
N VAL A 26 12.69 -2.14 -10.72
CA VAL A 26 11.66 -2.40 -11.75
C VAL A 26 12.24 -2.27 -13.15
N GLY A 27 13.01 -1.21 -13.43
CA GLY A 27 13.62 -1.00 -14.74
C GLY A 27 14.57 -2.13 -15.14
N ILE A 28 15.47 -2.53 -14.23
CA ILE A 28 16.41 -3.64 -14.47
C ILE A 28 15.65 -4.95 -14.65
N ASN A 29 14.68 -5.25 -13.79
CA ASN A 29 13.88 -6.46 -13.93
C ASN A 29 13.09 -6.47 -15.24
N LEU A 30 12.49 -5.35 -15.64
CA LEU A 30 11.74 -5.27 -16.90
C LEU A 30 12.65 -5.46 -18.12
N ALA A 31 13.87 -4.93 -18.09
CA ALA A 31 14.86 -5.17 -19.14
C ALA A 31 15.22 -6.66 -19.24
N VAL A 32 15.43 -7.33 -18.10
CA VAL A 32 15.65 -8.79 -18.05
C VAL A 32 14.44 -9.54 -18.62
N ALA A 33 13.21 -9.13 -18.29
CA ALA A 33 11.98 -9.69 -18.85
C ALA A 33 11.95 -9.64 -20.36
N PHE A 34 12.26 -8.46 -20.88
CA PHE A 34 12.24 -8.19 -22.30
C PHE A 34 13.29 -9.06 -23.02
N LEU A 35 14.52 -9.10 -22.53
CA LEU A 35 15.59 -9.88 -23.14
C LEU A 35 15.32 -11.38 -23.20
N PHE A 36 14.71 -11.95 -22.15
CA PHE A 36 14.52 -13.41 -22.06
C PHE A 36 13.18 -13.92 -22.59
N PHE A 37 12.13 -13.09 -22.61
CA PHE A 37 10.76 -13.52 -22.90
C PHE A 37 10.06 -12.76 -24.03
N PHE A 38 10.63 -11.67 -24.56
CA PHE A 38 10.04 -10.97 -25.69
C PHE A 38 10.02 -11.87 -26.95
N GLY A 39 8.87 -11.92 -27.63
CA GLY A 39 8.68 -12.75 -28.83
C GLY A 39 8.63 -14.26 -28.57
N ARG A 40 8.58 -14.71 -27.31
CA ARG A 40 8.51 -16.13 -26.94
C ARG A 40 7.16 -16.46 -26.28
N PRO A 41 6.67 -17.71 -26.40
CA PRO A 41 5.47 -18.14 -25.69
C PRO A 41 5.71 -18.13 -24.17
N ILE A 42 4.82 -17.45 -23.45
CA ILE A 42 4.90 -17.32 -21.99
C ILE A 42 4.06 -18.42 -21.35
N THR A 43 4.76 -19.45 -20.90
CA THR A 43 4.15 -20.57 -20.16
C THR A 43 4.19 -20.32 -18.66
N LEU A 44 3.41 -21.08 -17.88
CA LEU A 44 3.51 -21.06 -16.42
C LEU A 44 4.95 -21.29 -15.95
N ARG A 45 5.66 -22.27 -16.53
CA ARG A 45 7.08 -22.53 -16.21
C ARG A 45 7.96 -21.31 -16.46
N SER A 46 7.73 -20.58 -17.56
CA SER A 46 8.42 -19.34 -17.89
C SER A 46 8.24 -18.29 -16.78
N ILE A 47 7.01 -18.12 -16.28
CA ILE A 47 6.68 -17.15 -15.23
C ILE A 47 7.28 -17.53 -13.89
N LEU A 48 7.23 -18.82 -13.52
CA LEU A 48 7.82 -19.28 -12.26
C LEU A 48 9.34 -19.11 -12.26
N LEU A 49 10.00 -19.47 -13.36
CA LEU A 49 11.44 -19.27 -13.52
C LEU A 49 11.80 -17.79 -13.46
N ASP A 50 11.02 -16.94 -14.13
CA ASP A 50 11.22 -15.49 -14.07
C ASP A 50 11.03 -14.92 -12.67
N ALA A 51 9.99 -15.36 -11.95
CA ALA A 51 9.70 -14.95 -10.60
C ALA A 51 10.85 -15.29 -9.64
N SER A 52 11.48 -16.47 -9.82
CA SER A 52 12.70 -16.85 -9.08
C SER A 52 13.87 -15.93 -9.38
N ILE A 53 14.16 -15.69 -10.67
CA ILE A 53 15.24 -14.78 -11.09
C ILE A 53 15.00 -13.37 -10.56
N CYS A 54 13.76 -12.87 -10.64
CA CYS A 54 13.37 -11.58 -10.09
C CYS A 54 13.61 -11.51 -8.58
N GLY A 55 13.29 -12.56 -7.83
CA GLY A 55 13.60 -12.69 -6.39
C GLY A 55 15.07 -12.43 -6.08
N VAL A 56 15.95 -13.10 -6.84
CA VAL A 56 17.40 -13.00 -6.69
C VAL A 56 17.90 -11.62 -7.08
N ILE A 57 17.60 -11.15 -8.30
CA ILE A 57 18.07 -9.86 -8.82
C ILE A 57 17.65 -8.70 -7.91
N THR A 58 16.39 -8.70 -7.47
CA THR A 58 15.84 -7.65 -6.59
C THR A 58 16.61 -7.59 -5.27
N SER A 59 16.99 -8.74 -4.70
CA SER A 59 17.82 -8.81 -3.49
C SER A 59 19.20 -8.19 -3.68
N PHE A 60 19.86 -8.49 -4.80
CA PHE A 60 21.20 -7.98 -5.12
C PHE A 60 21.23 -6.50 -5.49
N ILE A 61 20.10 -5.89 -5.86
CA ILE A 61 20.00 -4.45 -6.11
C ILE A 61 19.64 -3.71 -4.81
N ASP A 62 18.60 -4.17 -4.11
CA ASP A 62 18.00 -3.43 -3.01
C ASP A 62 18.91 -3.40 -1.77
N VAL A 63 19.50 -4.52 -1.39
CA VAL A 63 20.32 -4.64 -0.18
C VAL A 63 21.55 -3.70 -0.21
N PRO A 64 22.39 -3.70 -1.27
CA PRO A 64 23.51 -2.76 -1.34
C PRO A 64 23.07 -1.30 -1.42
N THR A 65 21.98 -1.01 -2.13
CA THR A 65 21.44 0.34 -2.27
C THR A 65 20.99 0.91 -0.93
N VAL A 66 20.30 0.09 -0.12
CA VAL A 66 19.87 0.48 1.24
C VAL A 66 21.08 0.70 2.15
N LEU A 67 22.08 -0.20 2.12
CA LEU A 67 23.29 -0.05 2.92
C LEU A 67 24.02 1.26 2.60
N TRP A 68 24.18 1.58 1.31
CA TRP A 68 24.83 2.81 0.87
C TRP A 68 24.10 4.05 1.40
N ARG A 69 22.77 4.07 1.33
CA ARG A 69 21.96 5.18 1.87
C ARG A 69 22.10 5.32 3.38
N ILE A 70 22.01 4.21 4.12
CA ILE A 70 22.14 4.24 5.59
C ILE A 70 23.53 4.72 6.01
N LYS A 71 24.59 4.25 5.33
CA LYS A 71 25.97 4.74 5.57
C LYS A 71 26.12 6.24 5.32
N ARG A 72 25.39 6.80 4.35
CA ARG A 72 25.39 8.24 4.06
C ARG A 72 24.58 9.06 5.06
N LEU A 73 23.46 8.53 5.57
CA LEU A 73 22.57 9.23 6.50
C LEU A 73 23.08 9.20 7.95
N ARG A 74 23.75 8.12 8.35
CA ARG A 74 24.29 7.93 9.71
C ARG A 74 25.22 9.05 10.20
N PRO A 75 26.26 9.48 9.45
CA PRO A 75 27.13 10.57 9.89
C PRO A 75 26.44 11.93 9.96
N LEU A 76 25.26 12.07 9.35
CA LEU A 76 24.48 13.30 9.36
C LEU A 76 23.51 13.38 10.56
N GLY A 77 23.49 12.39 11.44
CA GLY A 77 22.55 12.33 12.57
C GLY A 77 21.09 12.16 12.14
N ARG A 78 20.84 11.73 10.89
CA ARG A 78 19.50 11.66 10.30
C ARG A 78 18.82 10.30 10.51
N LEU A 79 19.40 9.35 11.24
CA LEU A 79 18.70 8.10 11.61
C LEU A 79 17.62 8.36 12.66
N PRO A 80 16.63 7.47 12.78
CA PRO A 80 15.61 7.60 13.81
C PRO A 80 16.25 7.47 15.17
N LYS A 81 15.81 8.30 16.11
CA LYS A 81 16.26 8.21 17.49
C LYS A 81 15.81 6.92 18.16
N ASN A 82 14.59 6.47 17.85
CA ASN A 82 13.98 5.28 18.44
C ASN A 82 13.94 4.15 17.40
N ILE A 83 14.84 3.18 17.54
CA ILE A 83 14.94 2.02 16.65
C ILE A 83 14.37 0.80 17.40
N PRO A 84 13.35 0.11 16.85
CA PRO A 84 12.88 -1.13 17.45
C PRO A 84 13.97 -2.20 17.35
N GLU A 85 14.45 -2.66 18.49
CA GLU A 85 15.44 -3.72 18.57
C GLU A 85 14.79 -5.08 18.34
N SER A 86 15.47 -5.93 17.56
CA SER A 86 15.04 -7.30 17.34
C SER A 86 16.24 -8.24 17.32
N ALA A 87 16.25 -9.20 18.25
CA ALA A 87 17.26 -10.24 18.31
C ALA A 87 17.33 -11.07 17.01
N LEU A 88 16.20 -11.25 16.33
CA LEU A 88 16.15 -11.95 15.05
C LEU A 88 16.81 -11.13 13.93
N ALA A 89 16.57 -9.83 13.89
CA ALA A 89 17.21 -8.95 12.90
C ALA A 89 18.72 -8.87 13.13
N MET A 90 19.18 -8.82 14.38
CA MET A 90 20.61 -8.80 14.71
C MET A 90 21.35 -10.09 14.30
N ARG A 91 20.66 -11.24 14.22
CA ARG A 91 21.25 -12.51 13.75
C ARG A 91 21.49 -12.57 12.25
N LEU A 92 20.84 -11.72 11.45
CA LEU A 92 21.03 -11.72 10.00
C LEU A 92 22.45 -11.23 9.64
N PRO A 93 23.01 -11.61 8.47
CA PRO A 93 24.35 -11.20 8.08
C PRO A 93 24.51 -9.67 8.01
N ARG A 94 25.64 -9.16 8.52
CA ARG A 94 26.05 -7.75 8.34
C ARG A 94 26.61 -7.49 6.95
N ASN A 95 27.30 -8.47 6.37
CA ASN A 95 27.88 -8.38 5.04
C ASN A 95 26.74 -8.28 4.00
N PRO A 96 26.71 -7.23 3.17
CA PRO A 96 25.64 -7.04 2.18
C PRO A 96 25.54 -8.18 1.16
N LEU A 97 26.65 -8.81 0.79
CA LEU A 97 26.63 -9.93 -0.14
C LEU A 97 25.95 -11.16 0.48
N LEU A 98 26.29 -11.48 1.72
CA LEU A 98 25.67 -12.61 2.44
C LEU A 98 24.18 -12.35 2.71
N LEU A 99 23.81 -11.11 3.06
CA LEU A 99 22.41 -10.75 3.24
C LEU A 99 21.64 -10.80 1.91
N SER A 100 22.24 -10.32 0.82
CA SER A 100 21.65 -10.40 -0.54
C SER A 100 21.46 -11.85 -0.98
N LEU A 101 22.43 -12.73 -0.69
CA LEU A 101 22.32 -14.16 -0.98
C LEU A 101 21.19 -14.81 -0.17
N LEU A 102 21.14 -14.56 1.14
CA LEU A 102 20.11 -15.10 2.03
C LEU A 102 18.70 -14.67 1.59
N LEU A 103 18.51 -13.36 1.37
CA LEU A 103 17.24 -12.83 0.87
C LEU A 103 16.95 -13.30 -0.56
N GLY A 104 17.98 -13.44 -1.40
CA GLY A 104 17.86 -13.94 -2.77
C GLY A 104 17.38 -15.39 -2.83
N VAL A 105 17.90 -16.26 -1.96
CA VAL A 105 17.42 -17.65 -1.84
C VAL A 105 15.99 -17.67 -1.30
N LEU A 106 15.70 -16.92 -0.24
CA LEU A 106 14.38 -16.87 0.38
C LEU A 106 13.33 -16.36 -0.63
N PHE A 107 13.54 -15.19 -1.21
CA PHE A 107 12.59 -14.59 -2.14
C PHE A 107 12.63 -15.24 -3.52
N GLY A 108 13.75 -15.83 -3.94
CA GLY A 108 13.83 -16.65 -5.15
C GLY A 108 12.98 -17.92 -5.07
N ALA A 109 12.75 -18.44 -3.86
CA ALA A 109 11.84 -19.57 -3.61
C ALA A 109 10.38 -19.13 -3.32
N VAL A 110 10.18 -18.04 -2.57
CA VAL A 110 8.83 -17.57 -2.18
C VAL A 110 8.09 -16.89 -3.33
N THR A 111 8.78 -16.07 -4.14
CA THR A 111 8.16 -15.34 -5.26
C THR A 111 7.52 -16.27 -6.32
N PRO A 112 8.15 -17.36 -6.79
CA PRO A 112 7.50 -18.29 -7.71
C PRO A 112 6.32 -19.01 -7.06
N LEU A 113 6.42 -19.40 -5.78
CA LEU A 113 5.31 -20.04 -5.07
C LEU A 113 4.09 -19.11 -5.01
N PHE A 114 4.31 -17.83 -4.68
CA PHE A 114 3.26 -16.81 -4.68
C PHE A 114 2.63 -16.64 -6.06
N ASN A 115 3.45 -16.56 -7.12
CA ASN A 115 2.97 -16.48 -8.49
C ASN A 115 2.17 -17.72 -8.89
N PHE A 116 2.65 -18.91 -8.55
CA PHE A 116 1.94 -20.17 -8.79
C PHE A 116 0.56 -20.17 -8.13
N LEU A 117 0.49 -19.79 -6.85
CA LEU A 117 -0.77 -19.75 -6.10
C LEU A 117 -1.75 -18.76 -6.72
N ILE A 118 -1.31 -17.56 -7.11
CA ILE A 118 -2.17 -16.58 -7.77
C ILE A 118 -2.66 -17.08 -9.13
N ILE A 119 -1.75 -17.58 -9.97
CA ILE A 119 -2.11 -18.06 -11.31
C ILE A 119 -3.12 -19.20 -11.24
N ARG A 120 -2.92 -20.13 -10.29
CA ARG A 120 -3.87 -21.23 -10.06
C ARG A 120 -5.18 -20.74 -9.46
N PHE A 121 -5.14 -19.81 -8.51
CA PHE A 121 -6.34 -19.26 -7.88
C PHE A 121 -7.22 -18.49 -8.87
N TYR A 122 -6.65 -17.83 -9.87
CA TYR A 122 -7.38 -17.11 -10.93
C TYR A 122 -7.51 -17.90 -12.24
N GLU A 123 -7.07 -19.16 -12.26
CA GLU A 123 -7.12 -20.05 -13.43
C GLU A 123 -6.55 -19.45 -14.74
N VAL A 124 -5.53 -18.59 -14.63
CA VAL A 124 -4.96 -17.90 -15.79
C VAL A 124 -4.16 -18.89 -16.65
N SER A 125 -4.70 -19.22 -17.82
CA SER A 125 -4.15 -20.26 -18.70
C SER A 125 -3.12 -19.75 -19.71
N THR A 126 -3.19 -18.47 -20.10
CA THR A 126 -2.29 -17.86 -21.08
C THR A 126 -1.88 -16.46 -20.67
N PHE A 127 -0.64 -16.09 -21.00
CA PHE A 127 -0.12 -14.74 -20.76
C PHE A 127 0.35 -14.12 -22.08
N SER A 128 -0.22 -12.97 -22.42
CA SER A 128 0.40 -12.08 -23.41
C SER A 128 1.68 -11.49 -22.82
N PHE A 129 2.62 -11.09 -23.68
CA PHE A 129 3.85 -10.42 -23.20
C PHE A 129 3.55 -9.14 -22.41
N THR A 130 2.59 -8.34 -22.88
CA THR A 130 2.14 -7.14 -22.16
C THR A 130 1.53 -7.49 -20.80
N GLY A 131 0.74 -8.56 -20.76
CA GLY A 131 0.19 -9.14 -19.52
C GLY A 131 1.29 -9.52 -18.52
N PHE A 132 2.26 -10.29 -18.99
CA PHE A 132 3.41 -10.68 -18.19
C PHE A 132 4.25 -9.48 -17.70
N ALA A 133 4.53 -8.51 -18.58
CA ALA A 133 5.34 -7.34 -18.24
C ALA A 133 4.70 -6.46 -17.15
N LEU A 134 3.38 -6.22 -17.24
CA LEU A 134 2.64 -5.48 -16.21
C LEU A 134 2.54 -6.27 -14.91
N TRP A 135 2.25 -7.58 -14.99
CA TRP A 135 2.25 -8.45 -13.80
C TRP A 135 3.60 -8.42 -13.10
N ARG A 136 4.69 -8.44 -13.88
CA ARG A 136 6.06 -8.29 -13.40
C ARG A 136 6.30 -6.98 -12.69
N ILE A 137 5.90 -5.86 -13.27
CA ILE A 137 6.02 -4.55 -12.60
C ILE A 137 5.33 -4.60 -11.22
N LEU A 138 4.14 -5.19 -11.14
CA LEU A 138 3.38 -5.29 -9.87
C LEU A 138 4.12 -6.12 -8.82
N TYR A 139 4.51 -7.37 -9.13
CA TYR A 139 5.17 -8.20 -8.13
C TYR A 139 6.60 -7.74 -7.83
N THR A 140 7.34 -7.17 -8.79
CA THR A 140 8.67 -6.58 -8.54
C THR A 140 8.56 -5.38 -7.59
N CYS A 141 7.56 -4.50 -7.76
CA CYS A 141 7.32 -3.38 -6.84
C CYS A 141 7.06 -3.89 -5.42
N PHE A 142 6.16 -4.88 -5.27
CA PHE A 142 5.84 -5.43 -3.96
C PHE A 142 7.05 -6.11 -3.31
N LEU A 143 7.74 -6.95 -4.08
CA LEU A 143 8.94 -7.65 -3.65
C LEU A 143 10.01 -6.67 -3.19
N SER A 144 10.32 -5.67 -4.02
CA SER A 144 11.36 -4.67 -3.72
C SER A 144 11.02 -3.88 -2.45
N ALA A 145 9.77 -3.44 -2.30
CA ALA A 145 9.32 -2.77 -1.08
C ALA A 145 9.57 -3.63 0.18
N LYS A 146 9.33 -4.95 0.10
CA LYS A 146 9.55 -5.87 1.22
C LYS A 146 11.01 -6.16 1.50
N ILE A 147 11.83 -6.35 0.48
CA ILE A 147 13.27 -6.53 0.66
C ILE A 147 13.89 -5.29 1.27
N VAL A 148 13.49 -4.10 0.79
CA VAL A 148 13.96 -2.83 1.34
C VAL A 148 13.52 -2.64 2.80
N GLU A 149 12.26 -2.94 3.16
CA GLU A 149 11.81 -2.89 4.56
C GLU A 149 12.70 -3.77 5.47
N ILE A 150 12.99 -5.00 5.04
CA ILE A 150 13.86 -5.94 5.79
C ILE A 150 15.30 -5.44 5.86
N ALA A 151 15.86 -4.96 4.74
CA ALA A 151 17.23 -4.46 4.69
C ALA A 151 17.42 -3.19 5.54
N VAL A 152 16.45 -2.26 5.50
CA VAL A 152 16.45 -1.07 6.36
C VAL A 152 16.43 -1.52 7.80
N PHE A 153 15.48 -2.38 8.17
CA PHE A 153 15.35 -2.89 9.54
C PHE A 153 16.61 -3.59 10.03
N ARG A 154 17.32 -4.31 9.15
CA ARG A 154 18.59 -4.96 9.48
C ARG A 154 19.71 -3.96 9.74
N TYR A 155 19.90 -2.97 8.88
CA TYR A 155 21.06 -2.09 8.91
C TYR A 155 20.94 -0.94 9.93
N VAL A 156 19.73 -0.67 10.42
CA VAL A 156 19.52 0.25 11.55
C VAL A 156 19.76 -0.41 12.91
N GLN A 157 19.86 -1.74 13.00
CA GLN A 157 20.08 -2.42 14.29
C GLN A 157 21.39 -1.93 14.97
N PRO A 158 21.41 -1.86 16.31
CA PRO A 158 22.58 -1.43 17.10
C PRO A 158 23.88 -2.16 16.74
N ASP A 159 23.80 -3.46 16.44
CA ASP A 159 24.97 -4.28 16.12
C ASP A 159 25.61 -3.91 14.75
N CYS A 160 24.86 -3.22 13.89
CA CYS A 160 25.32 -2.66 12.61
C CYS A 160 25.84 -1.22 12.75
N ALA A 161 25.77 -0.61 13.93
CA ALA A 161 26.37 0.70 14.18
C ALA A 161 27.90 0.55 14.22
N SER A 162 28.61 1.24 13.31
CA SER A 162 30.07 1.35 13.36
C SER A 162 30.50 2.28 14.49
N GLU A 163 31.77 2.25 14.88
CA GLU A 163 32.44 3.04 15.93
C GLU A 163 32.28 4.58 15.85
N THR A 164 31.54 5.10 14.89
CA THR A 164 31.09 6.50 14.76
C THR A 164 30.06 6.91 15.85
N ASN A 165 30.07 6.20 16.98
CA ASN A 165 29.04 6.10 18.04
C ASN A 165 28.85 7.36 18.90
N GLY A 166 29.33 8.54 18.45
CA GLY A 166 29.18 9.80 19.19
C GLY A 166 28.04 10.71 18.71
N ILE A 167 27.44 10.43 17.55
CA ILE A 167 26.47 11.35 16.93
C ILE A 167 25.05 10.99 17.37
N MET A 168 24.44 11.86 18.18
CA MET A 168 23.02 11.77 18.53
C MET A 168 22.17 11.82 17.25
N GLN A 169 21.23 10.88 17.15
CA GLN A 169 20.34 10.76 16.00
C GLN A 169 19.04 11.54 16.27
N HIS A 170 18.60 12.31 15.28
CA HIS A 170 17.50 13.27 15.37
C HIS A 170 16.44 13.07 14.27
N GLY A 171 16.44 11.94 13.57
CA GLY A 171 15.42 11.66 12.56
C GLY A 171 14.03 11.48 13.20
N ASP A 172 13.05 12.21 12.66
CA ASP A 172 11.64 12.17 13.11
C ASP A 172 10.85 10.97 12.55
N ASP A 173 11.39 10.30 11.53
CA ASP A 173 10.75 9.17 10.86
C ASP A 173 10.87 7.87 11.69
N ALA A 174 9.83 7.05 11.71
CA ALA A 174 9.83 5.79 12.45
C ALA A 174 10.29 4.60 11.58
N VAL A 175 11.14 3.72 12.13
CA VAL A 175 11.39 2.41 11.50
C VAL A 175 10.27 1.47 11.87
N LYS A 176 9.56 0.97 10.85
CA LYS A 176 8.52 -0.04 11.03
C LYS A 176 9.15 -1.42 11.20
N ASP A 177 8.73 -2.17 12.22
CA ASP A 177 8.99 -3.61 12.30
C ASP A 177 8.26 -4.32 11.14
N PRO A 178 8.99 -4.98 10.22
CA PRO A 178 8.38 -5.62 9.07
C PRO A 178 7.55 -6.86 9.43
N LEU A 179 7.65 -7.39 10.65
CA LEU A 179 6.94 -8.60 11.07
C LEU A 179 5.45 -8.30 11.35
N PRO A 180 4.52 -9.03 10.71
CA PRO A 180 3.10 -8.86 10.96
C PRO A 180 2.75 -9.33 12.38
N ARG A 181 2.03 -8.50 13.14
CA ARG A 181 1.53 -8.87 14.46
C ARG A 181 0.27 -9.73 14.32
N VAL A 182 0.03 -10.64 15.27
CA VAL A 182 -1.20 -11.46 15.30
C VAL A 182 -2.47 -10.59 15.29
N SER A 183 -2.42 -9.42 15.93
CA SER A 183 -3.51 -8.43 15.91
C SER A 183 -3.81 -7.92 14.51
N THR A 184 -2.81 -7.81 13.63
CA THR A 184 -2.98 -7.43 12.22
C THR A 184 -3.81 -8.48 11.47
N PHE A 185 -3.56 -9.77 11.70
CA PHE A 185 -4.34 -10.85 11.08
C PHE A 185 -5.81 -10.84 11.54
N LYS A 186 -6.05 -10.66 12.85
CA LYS A 186 -7.42 -10.53 13.38
C LYS A 186 -8.15 -9.32 12.77
N GLN A 187 -7.45 -8.20 12.62
CA GLN A 187 -8.01 -7.00 12.01
C GLN A 187 -8.35 -7.23 10.53
N TRP A 188 -7.48 -7.91 9.78
CA TRP A 188 -7.77 -8.26 8.38
C TRP A 188 -8.97 -9.20 8.26
N PHE A 189 -9.05 -10.22 9.11
CA PHE A 189 -10.19 -11.15 9.13
C PHE A 189 -11.51 -10.41 9.38
N ASN A 190 -11.57 -9.57 10.41
CA ASN A 190 -12.78 -8.79 10.71
C ASN A 190 -13.13 -7.82 9.58
N THR A 191 -12.13 -7.18 8.97
CA THR A 191 -12.34 -6.27 7.84
C THR A 191 -12.93 -7.01 6.63
N VAL A 192 -12.42 -8.20 6.32
CA VAL A 192 -12.92 -9.05 5.24
C VAL A 192 -14.36 -9.48 5.51
N THR A 193 -14.67 -9.92 6.72
CA THR A 193 -16.02 -10.37 7.10
C THR A 193 -17.03 -9.22 7.10
N ASP A 194 -16.65 -8.04 7.61
CA ASP A 194 -17.52 -6.86 7.59
C ASP A 194 -17.76 -6.38 6.16
N ASP A 195 -16.73 -6.30 5.32
CA ASP A 195 -16.85 -5.88 3.92
C ASP A 195 -17.69 -6.88 3.09
N PHE A 196 -17.59 -8.18 3.40
CA PHE A 196 -18.47 -9.21 2.85
C PHE A 196 -19.94 -8.94 3.16
N GLY A 197 -20.29 -8.76 4.43
CA GLY A 197 -21.69 -8.56 4.86
C GLY A 197 -22.31 -7.30 4.26
N PHE A 198 -21.56 -6.19 4.22
CA PHE A 198 -22.04 -4.93 3.63
C PHE A 198 -22.17 -5.00 2.10
N ASN A 199 -21.29 -5.75 1.42
CA ASN A 199 -21.39 -5.92 -0.02
C ASN A 199 -22.71 -6.59 -0.43
N VAL A 200 -23.10 -7.65 0.30
CA VAL A 200 -24.38 -8.35 0.07
C VAL A 200 -25.56 -7.41 0.34
N LEU A 201 -25.53 -6.64 1.43
CA LEU A 201 -26.63 -5.75 1.81
C LEU A 201 -26.82 -4.58 0.83
N VAL A 202 -25.74 -3.89 0.46
CA VAL A 202 -25.79 -2.78 -0.52
C VAL A 202 -26.06 -3.32 -1.93
N GLY A 203 -25.54 -4.51 -2.24
CA GLY A 203 -25.83 -5.21 -3.49
C GLY A 203 -27.31 -5.55 -3.63
N LEU A 204 -27.98 -6.01 -2.58
CA LEU A 204 -29.43 -6.24 -2.58
C LEU A 204 -30.22 -4.96 -2.88
N LEU A 205 -29.86 -3.84 -2.23
CA LEU A 205 -30.55 -2.56 -2.41
C LEU A 205 -30.40 -1.99 -3.82
N LEU A 206 -29.26 -2.23 -4.47
CA LEU A 206 -28.92 -1.69 -5.78
C LEU A 206 -29.15 -2.68 -6.94
N GLY A 207 -29.75 -3.84 -6.66
CA GLY A 207 -29.98 -4.89 -7.66
C GLY A 207 -28.71 -5.63 -8.12
N GLY A 208 -27.58 -5.44 -7.42
CA GLY A 208 -26.33 -6.17 -7.62
C GLY A 208 -26.26 -7.51 -6.89
N THR A 209 -27.24 -7.85 -6.05
CA THR A 209 -27.34 -9.17 -5.43
C THR A 209 -28.76 -9.68 -5.58
N LEU A 210 -28.91 -10.86 -6.16
CA LEU A 210 -30.18 -11.54 -6.38
C LEU A 210 -30.18 -12.80 -5.50
N VAL A 211 -31.21 -12.95 -4.68
CA VAL A 211 -31.44 -14.20 -3.94
C VAL A 211 -32.49 -14.97 -4.72
N GLN A 212 -32.06 -16.03 -5.39
CA GLN A 212 -32.93 -16.95 -6.13
C GLN A 212 -32.84 -18.32 -5.49
N ASP A 213 -33.98 -18.82 -5.01
CA ASP A 213 -34.11 -20.07 -4.27
C ASP A 213 -33.12 -20.17 -3.09
N HIS A 214 -32.06 -20.98 -3.23
CA HIS A 214 -31.01 -21.18 -2.23
C HIS A 214 -29.66 -20.57 -2.64
N ASN A 215 -29.62 -19.85 -3.76
CA ASN A 215 -28.39 -19.27 -4.31
C ASN A 215 -28.39 -17.75 -4.17
N VAL A 216 -27.26 -17.21 -3.71
CA VAL A 216 -27.00 -15.77 -3.70
C VAL A 216 -26.16 -15.44 -4.93
N ILE A 217 -26.79 -14.87 -5.95
CA ILE A 217 -26.14 -14.43 -7.18
C ILE A 217 -25.66 -13.00 -6.96
N ILE A 218 -24.35 -12.79 -7.03
CA ILE A 218 -23.73 -11.48 -6.82
C ILE A 218 -23.31 -10.96 -8.19
N ALA A 219 -24.15 -10.16 -8.85
CA ALA A 219 -23.86 -9.59 -10.17
C ALA A 219 -22.48 -8.89 -10.30
N PRO A 220 -21.88 -8.31 -9.23
CA PRO A 220 -20.54 -7.75 -9.25
C PRO A 220 -19.39 -8.62 -9.76
N VAL A 221 -19.55 -9.95 -9.83
CA VAL A 221 -18.52 -10.86 -10.37
C VAL A 221 -18.43 -10.88 -11.90
N TYR A 222 -19.41 -10.33 -12.62
CA TYR A 222 -19.40 -10.27 -14.08
C TYR A 222 -18.77 -8.99 -14.60
N ARG A 223 -18.11 -9.07 -15.76
CA ARG A 223 -17.58 -7.89 -16.46
C ARG A 223 -18.67 -6.86 -16.78
N SER A 224 -19.86 -7.30 -17.15
CA SER A 224 -21.02 -6.44 -17.39
C SER A 224 -21.52 -5.73 -16.11
N GLY A 225 -21.21 -6.27 -14.94
CA GLY A 225 -21.62 -5.74 -13.63
C GLY A 225 -20.69 -4.68 -13.05
N ILE A 226 -19.57 -4.32 -13.72
CA ILE A 226 -18.53 -3.44 -13.17
C ILE A 226 -19.07 -2.08 -12.70
N ALA A 227 -20.03 -1.49 -13.41
CA ALA A 227 -20.63 -0.21 -13.01
C ALA A 227 -21.37 -0.32 -11.67
N ILE A 228 -22.15 -1.39 -11.49
CA ILE A 228 -22.87 -1.67 -10.24
C ILE A 228 -21.88 -1.99 -9.11
N SER A 229 -20.84 -2.78 -9.40
CA SER A 229 -19.75 -3.07 -8.46
C SER A 229 -19.06 -1.80 -7.95
N ALA A 230 -18.74 -0.89 -8.86
CA ALA A 230 -18.06 0.37 -8.54
C ALA A 230 -18.97 1.29 -7.72
N LEU A 231 -20.27 1.31 -8.02
CA LEU A 231 -21.26 2.06 -7.24
C LEU A 231 -21.38 1.52 -5.81
N ILE A 232 -21.58 0.22 -5.66
CA ILE A 232 -21.66 -0.45 -4.35
C ILE A 232 -20.40 -0.16 -3.53
N LEU A 233 -19.23 -0.35 -4.14
CA LEU A 233 -17.96 -0.12 -3.47
C LEU A 233 -17.76 1.34 -3.08
N GLY A 234 -18.11 2.27 -3.97
CA GLY A 234 -18.04 3.70 -3.70
C GLY A 234 -18.87 4.12 -2.49
N ILE A 235 -20.09 3.62 -2.39
CA ILE A 235 -20.97 3.88 -1.23
C ILE A 235 -20.35 3.31 0.05
N ILE A 236 -19.90 2.06 0.03
CA ILE A 236 -19.32 1.38 1.19
C ILE A 236 -18.07 2.11 1.66
N VAL A 237 -17.12 2.37 0.76
CA VAL A 237 -15.88 3.07 1.09
C VAL A 237 -16.17 4.47 1.64
N THR A 238 -17.06 5.22 1.02
CA THR A 238 -17.34 6.59 1.43
C THR A 238 -17.97 6.66 2.82
N THR A 239 -18.94 5.77 3.09
CA THR A 239 -19.69 5.76 4.35
C THR A 239 -18.93 5.09 5.50
N ARG A 240 -18.24 3.98 5.23
CA ARG A 240 -17.62 3.13 6.27
C ARG A 240 -16.12 3.37 6.44
N MET A 241 -15.45 4.00 5.47
CA MET A 241 -14.03 4.31 5.57
C MET A 241 -13.79 5.82 5.60
N VAL A 242 -14.21 6.56 4.56
CA VAL A 242 -13.85 7.99 4.40
C VAL A 242 -14.48 8.85 5.49
N TYR A 243 -15.78 8.72 5.72
CA TYR A 243 -16.50 9.51 6.73
C TYR A 243 -15.96 9.31 8.16
N PRO A 244 -15.88 8.09 8.72
CA PRO A 244 -15.40 7.90 10.08
C PRO A 244 -13.94 8.31 10.23
N LEU A 245 -13.09 8.04 9.24
CA LEU A 245 -11.70 8.49 9.24
C LEU A 245 -11.57 10.01 9.28
N ALA A 246 -12.32 10.72 8.42
CA ALA A 246 -12.33 12.17 8.39
C ALA A 246 -12.83 12.77 9.71
N LYS A 247 -13.84 12.15 10.32
CA LYS A 247 -14.36 12.54 11.64
C LYS A 247 -13.28 12.38 12.73
N THR A 248 -12.64 11.22 12.82
CA THR A 248 -11.59 10.95 13.81
C THR A 248 -10.38 11.89 13.66
N ILE A 249 -9.92 12.12 12.42
CA ILE A 249 -8.79 13.02 12.17
C ILE A 249 -9.15 14.46 12.56
N LYS A 250 -10.37 14.91 12.22
CA LYS A 250 -10.83 16.24 12.60
C LYS A 250 -10.90 16.40 14.13
N GLU A 251 -11.49 15.43 14.83
CA GLU A 251 -11.56 15.43 16.31
C GLU A 251 -10.16 15.42 16.95
N GLY A 252 -9.21 14.68 16.36
CA GLY A 252 -7.80 14.70 16.77
C GLY A 252 -7.12 16.06 16.57
N ARG A 253 -7.46 16.78 15.49
CA ARG A 253 -6.99 18.15 15.25
C ARG A 253 -7.62 19.13 16.24
N ASP A 254 -8.93 19.08 16.40
CA ASP A 254 -9.69 19.99 17.26
C ASP A 254 -9.29 19.83 18.74
N SER A 255 -8.83 18.64 19.14
CA SER A 255 -8.27 18.36 20.48
C SER A 255 -6.78 18.68 20.64
N GLY A 256 -6.11 19.21 19.61
CA GLY A 256 -4.70 19.58 19.65
C GLY A 256 -3.71 18.41 19.60
N GLN A 257 -4.17 17.19 19.30
CA GLN A 257 -3.31 16.01 19.19
C GLN A 257 -2.55 15.94 17.86
N LEU A 258 -3.03 16.66 16.82
CA LEU A 258 -2.40 16.72 15.50
C LEU A 258 -1.79 18.11 15.26
N PRO A 259 -0.55 18.20 14.75
CA PRO A 259 0.07 19.49 14.48
C PRO A 259 -0.58 20.20 13.28
N THR A 260 -0.59 21.52 13.32
CA THR A 260 -1.01 22.36 12.19
C THR A 260 0.12 22.43 11.16
N ALA A 261 -0.20 22.20 9.89
CA ALA A 261 0.73 22.37 8.79
C ALA A 261 1.05 23.87 8.60
N VAL A 262 2.35 24.18 8.52
CA VAL A 262 2.87 25.53 8.28
C VAL A 262 2.62 25.96 6.82
N ASP A 263 2.68 25.01 5.88
CA ASP A 263 2.48 25.25 4.46
C ASP A 263 1.11 24.76 3.95
N ALA A 264 0.31 25.67 3.41
CA ALA A 264 -0.99 25.37 2.85
C ALA A 264 -0.86 24.82 1.41
N CYS A 265 -1.11 23.51 1.22
CA CYS A 265 -1.35 22.95 -0.12
C CYS A 265 -2.66 23.49 -0.74
N ARG A 266 -2.54 24.44 -1.67
CA ARG A 266 -3.68 25.15 -2.29
C ARG A 266 -4.78 24.24 -2.84
N TRP A 267 -4.42 23.12 -3.47
CA TRP A 267 -5.40 22.20 -4.08
C TRP A 267 -6.22 21.43 -3.05
N VAL A 268 -5.63 21.06 -1.91
CA VAL A 268 -6.33 20.33 -0.83
C VAL A 268 -7.31 21.26 -0.11
N ALA A 269 -7.04 22.57 -0.09
CA ALA A 269 -7.90 23.54 0.58
C ALA A 269 -9.31 23.59 -0.03
N TRP A 270 -9.47 23.21 -1.30
CA TRP A 270 -10.75 23.16 -2.01
C TRP A 270 -11.67 22.04 -1.51
N LEU A 271 -11.13 21.01 -0.84
CA LEU A 271 -11.96 19.94 -0.31
C LEU A 271 -12.80 20.44 0.89
N PRO A 272 -14.04 19.93 1.07
CA PRO A 272 -14.89 20.37 2.17
C PRO A 272 -14.29 20.04 3.55
N ARG A 273 -14.51 20.92 4.54
CA ARG A 273 -14.11 20.68 5.94
C ARG A 273 -15.07 19.79 6.74
N PRO A 274 -16.41 19.85 6.56
CA PRO A 274 -17.29 18.95 7.29
C PRO A 274 -17.04 17.50 6.86
N PRO A 275 -16.81 16.54 7.79
CA PRO A 275 -16.49 15.15 7.44
C PRO A 275 -17.48 14.50 6.48
N ALA A 276 -18.78 14.79 6.64
CA ALA A 276 -19.83 14.30 5.74
C ALA A 276 -19.70 14.85 4.32
N LYS A 277 -19.44 16.17 4.18
CA LYS A 277 -19.25 16.80 2.86
C LYS A 277 -17.94 16.36 2.22
N PHE A 278 -16.89 16.15 3.01
CA PHE A 278 -15.61 15.61 2.54
C PHE A 278 -15.80 14.20 1.98
N ALA A 279 -16.52 13.34 2.72
CA ALA A 279 -16.85 12.00 2.25
C ALA A 279 -17.67 12.06 0.95
N LEU A 280 -18.74 12.86 0.91
CA LEU A 280 -19.57 13.00 -0.29
C LEU A 280 -18.76 13.48 -1.50
N ALA A 281 -17.83 14.43 -1.33
CA ALA A 281 -16.95 14.90 -2.40
C ALA A 281 -16.03 13.80 -2.96
N LEU A 282 -15.70 12.79 -2.15
CA LEU A 282 -14.90 11.65 -2.58
C LEU A 282 -15.72 10.49 -3.15
N LEU A 283 -17.06 10.52 -3.05
CA LEU A 283 -17.92 9.44 -3.55
C LEU A 283 -17.70 9.17 -5.04
N LEU A 284 -17.86 10.20 -5.87
CA LEU A 284 -17.71 10.06 -7.32
C LEU A 284 -16.27 9.68 -7.73
N PRO A 285 -15.21 10.33 -7.21
CA PRO A 285 -13.83 9.87 -7.45
C PRO A 285 -13.59 8.41 -7.07
N VAL A 286 -14.15 7.92 -5.96
CA VAL A 286 -14.01 6.52 -5.56
C VAL A 286 -14.76 5.60 -6.51
N ILE A 287 -15.98 5.94 -6.94
CA ILE A 287 -16.72 5.15 -7.93
C ILE A 287 -15.94 5.06 -9.25
N VAL A 288 -15.49 6.19 -9.78
CA VAL A 288 -14.76 6.25 -11.07
C VAL A 288 -13.45 5.47 -10.99
N SER A 289 -12.69 5.63 -9.91
CA SER A 289 -11.45 4.88 -9.72
C SER A 289 -11.69 3.38 -9.54
N SER A 290 -12.75 2.99 -8.83
CA SER A 290 -13.17 1.60 -8.67
C SER A 290 -13.54 0.98 -10.01
N MET A 291 -14.32 1.70 -10.82
CA MET A 291 -14.71 1.28 -12.17
C MET A 291 -13.48 1.09 -13.06
N ALA A 292 -12.56 2.06 -13.06
CA ALA A 292 -11.33 1.98 -13.83
C ALA A 292 -10.46 0.79 -13.40
N VAL A 293 -10.30 0.55 -12.09
CA VAL A 293 -9.51 -0.57 -11.57
C VAL A 293 -10.14 -1.91 -11.92
N PHE A 294 -11.44 -2.09 -11.69
CA PHE A 294 -12.11 -3.35 -12.06
C PHE A 294 -12.08 -3.57 -13.57
N GLN A 295 -12.36 -2.54 -14.37
CA GLN A 295 -12.26 -2.64 -15.83
C GLN A 295 -10.86 -3.03 -16.28
N ALA A 296 -9.82 -2.44 -15.68
CA ALA A 296 -8.44 -2.80 -15.95
C ALA A 296 -8.18 -4.26 -15.58
N VAL A 297 -8.56 -4.71 -14.39
CA VAL A 297 -8.33 -6.11 -13.94
C VAL A 297 -9.05 -7.11 -14.85
N PHE A 298 -10.34 -6.93 -15.11
CA PHE A 298 -11.11 -7.83 -15.99
C PHE A 298 -10.54 -7.85 -17.41
N SER A 299 -10.26 -6.69 -17.99
CA SER A 299 -9.73 -6.60 -19.36
C SER A 299 -8.29 -7.13 -19.47
N PHE A 300 -7.48 -6.91 -18.44
CA PHE A 300 -6.06 -7.28 -18.41
C PHE A 300 -5.86 -8.79 -18.30
N PHE A 301 -6.60 -9.44 -17.41
CA PHE A 301 -6.53 -10.90 -17.24
C PHE A 301 -7.48 -11.65 -18.18
N GLY A 302 -8.30 -10.94 -18.95
CA GLY A 302 -9.28 -11.56 -19.85
C GLY A 302 -10.41 -12.26 -19.11
N PHE A 303 -10.74 -11.80 -17.90
CA PHE A 303 -11.86 -12.36 -17.13
C PHE A 303 -13.18 -11.84 -17.71
N GLU A 304 -14.11 -12.76 -17.95
CA GLU A 304 -15.51 -12.42 -18.23
C GLU A 304 -16.39 -12.57 -16.98
N VAL A 305 -16.04 -13.55 -16.15
CA VAL A 305 -16.62 -13.79 -14.83
C VAL A 305 -15.50 -14.18 -13.87
N LEU A 306 -15.63 -13.78 -12.61
CA LEU A 306 -14.79 -14.22 -11.52
C LEU A 306 -15.62 -15.00 -10.50
N ASP A 307 -14.99 -15.89 -9.76
CA ASP A 307 -15.63 -16.41 -8.57
C ASP A 307 -15.73 -15.31 -7.51
N PHE A 308 -16.71 -15.46 -6.62
CA PHE A 308 -16.94 -14.48 -5.56
C PHE A 308 -15.68 -14.16 -4.76
N PHE A 309 -14.91 -15.19 -4.38
CA PHE A 309 -13.68 -15.03 -3.61
C PHE A 309 -12.57 -14.32 -4.40
N GLN A 310 -12.44 -14.61 -5.70
CA GLN A 310 -11.48 -13.95 -6.58
C GLN A 310 -11.78 -12.46 -6.71
N PHE A 311 -13.04 -12.12 -6.99
CA PHE A 311 -13.50 -10.75 -7.06
C PHE A 311 -13.31 -10.00 -5.73
N PHE A 312 -13.67 -10.65 -4.62
CA PHE A 312 -13.55 -10.08 -3.29
C PHE A 312 -12.09 -9.80 -2.89
N PHE A 313 -11.15 -10.66 -3.32
CA PHE A 313 -9.72 -10.43 -3.10
C PHE A 313 -9.23 -9.17 -3.81
N ILE A 314 -9.58 -8.99 -5.10
CA ILE A 314 -9.24 -7.79 -5.88
C ILE A 314 -9.79 -6.54 -5.21
N ARG A 315 -11.06 -6.58 -4.80
CA ARG A 315 -11.72 -5.49 -4.08
C ARG A 315 -10.97 -5.14 -2.78
N THR A 316 -10.66 -6.15 -1.96
CA THR A 316 -9.97 -5.93 -0.67
C THR A 316 -8.60 -5.30 -0.87
N LEU A 317 -7.85 -5.75 -1.88
CA LEU A 317 -6.56 -5.17 -2.25
C LEU A 317 -6.71 -3.71 -2.65
N PHE A 318 -7.69 -3.40 -3.51
CA PHE A 318 -7.95 -2.04 -3.97
C PHE A 318 -8.35 -1.11 -2.82
N VAL A 319 -9.31 -1.51 -1.96
CA VAL A 319 -9.72 -0.73 -0.79
C VAL A 319 -8.56 -0.48 0.15
N SER A 320 -7.70 -1.48 0.37
CA SER A 320 -6.50 -1.34 1.21
C SER A 320 -5.55 -0.28 0.67
N LEU A 321 -5.35 -0.21 -0.65
CA LEU A 321 -4.53 0.83 -1.29
C LEU A 321 -5.20 2.20 -1.23
N LEU A 322 -6.49 2.25 -1.56
CA LEU A 322 -7.30 3.47 -1.51
C LEU A 322 -7.31 4.08 -0.11
N SER A 323 -7.40 3.26 0.93
CA SER A 323 -7.41 3.70 2.33
C SER A 323 -6.17 4.55 2.67
N LYS A 324 -4.98 4.13 2.23
CA LYS A 324 -3.73 4.88 2.46
C LYS A 324 -3.77 6.26 1.79
N GLY A 325 -4.30 6.32 0.56
CA GLY A 325 -4.47 7.58 -0.17
C GLY A 325 -5.44 8.53 0.52
N VAL A 326 -6.59 8.01 0.95
CA VAL A 326 -7.62 8.79 1.66
C VAL A 326 -7.10 9.29 3.01
N VAL A 327 -6.39 8.46 3.79
CA VAL A 327 -5.77 8.88 5.07
C VAL A 327 -4.82 10.06 4.83
N ARG A 328 -3.94 9.95 3.83
CA ARG A 328 -2.99 11.02 3.50
C ARG A 328 -3.72 12.30 3.09
N LEU A 329 -4.75 12.18 2.26
CA LEU A 329 -5.55 13.32 1.81
C LEU A 329 -6.30 13.99 2.97
N ALA A 330 -6.90 13.19 3.86
CA ALA A 330 -7.61 13.68 5.03
C ALA A 330 -6.64 14.39 5.99
N LEU A 331 -5.47 13.81 6.28
CA LEU A 331 -4.43 14.45 7.08
C LEU A 331 -4.01 15.80 6.47
N LEU A 332 -3.69 15.82 5.17
CA LEU A 332 -3.34 17.07 4.48
C LEU A 332 -4.47 18.10 4.58
N ARG A 333 -5.74 17.68 4.49
CA ARG A 333 -6.88 18.58 4.57
C ARG A 333 -7.09 19.16 5.95
N TYR A 334 -7.06 18.31 6.96
CA TYR A 334 -7.37 18.67 8.35
C TYR A 334 -6.16 19.19 9.12
N MET A 335 -4.94 19.12 8.60
CA MET A 335 -3.79 19.79 9.20
C MET A 335 -3.61 21.23 8.71
N GLN A 336 -4.24 21.65 7.59
CA GLN A 336 -4.11 23.02 7.08
C GLN A 336 -4.67 24.06 8.05
N SER A 337 -3.90 25.12 8.32
CA SER A 337 -4.33 26.25 9.13
C SER A 337 -5.61 26.89 8.58
N GLU A 338 -6.43 27.47 9.45
CA GLU A 338 -7.59 28.23 9.01
C GLU A 338 -7.15 29.54 8.35
N GLN A 339 -6.81 29.51 7.06
CA GLN A 339 -6.92 30.74 6.30
C GLN A 339 -8.40 31.07 6.18
N ARG A 340 -8.91 31.89 7.10
CA ARG A 340 -10.05 32.74 6.82
C ARG A 340 -9.67 33.56 5.58
N HIS A 341 -10.36 33.36 4.47
CA HIS A 341 -10.58 34.48 3.57
C HIS A 341 -11.43 35.47 4.36
N GLU A 342 -10.79 36.35 5.13
CA GLU A 342 -11.40 37.63 5.41
C GLU A 342 -11.55 38.31 4.05
N PRO A 343 -12.78 38.64 3.60
CA PRO A 343 -12.92 39.52 2.46
C PRO A 343 -12.16 40.80 2.82
N ALA A 344 -11.28 41.24 1.93
CA ALA A 344 -10.61 42.53 2.07
C ALA A 344 -11.69 43.55 2.43
N MET A 345 -11.62 44.09 3.65
CA MET A 345 -12.30 45.34 3.96
C MET A 345 -11.74 46.32 2.94
N THR A 346 -12.59 46.65 1.97
CA THR A 346 -12.37 47.79 1.13
C THR A 346 -12.44 48.96 2.10
N ASP A 347 -11.28 49.56 2.36
CA ASP A 347 -11.18 50.86 2.99
C ASP A 347 -12.03 51.83 2.15
N ARG A 348 -13.29 51.98 2.55
CA ARG A 348 -14.09 53.17 2.30
C ARG A 348 -14.20 53.86 3.64
N GLU A 349 -13.25 54.77 3.88
CA GLU A 349 -13.46 56.03 4.60
C GLU A 349 -12.14 56.82 4.63
N ALA A 350 -11.98 57.70 3.64
CA ALA A 350 -11.47 59.07 3.75
C ALA A 350 -11.66 59.79 2.40
#